data_AF-A0A3A0AB53-F1
#
_entry.id   AF-A0A3A0AB53-F1
#
_cell.length_a   1.000
_cell.length_b   1.000
_cell.length_c   1.000
_cell.angle_alpha   90.00
_cell.angle_beta   90.00
_cell.angle_gamma   90.00
#
_symmetry.space_group_name_H-M   'P 1'
#
loop_
_entity.id
_entity.type
_entity.pdbx_description
1 polymer ?
#
loop_
_entity_poly.entity_id
_entity_poly.type
_entity_poly.pdbx_seq_one_letter_code
_entity_poly.pdbx_strand_id
1 'polypeptide(L)'
;MVTISPPTPTDTRSTLADWLELQALLDTRGIVTRATLINVLDIIEDDAKEALHVDPETGEILDEAILEETRSQFIDTAFEELSYRQQILGDSYPFQVDAQGRRLTLTLNEEAPQPGQTVYLFCLLACAIRESKFQPENVLTQAEREIADAFQVCACLAAGGYVNGEVSSFGFPRATGTNFLTALRHTFARFGMGTVRADDEIPDGLPTSLKDGGIDVIAWRSHP
;
A
#
# COMPACT_ATOMS: atom_id res chain seq x y z
N MET A 1 -5.26 -21.93 6.07
CA MET A 1 -4.56 -21.44 4.87
C MET A 1 -5.12 -20.07 4.59
N VAL A 2 -4.27 -19.06 4.43
CA VAL A 2 -4.72 -17.69 4.13
C VAL A 2 -5.04 -17.61 2.65
N THR A 3 -6.21 -17.08 2.32
CA THR A 3 -6.60 -16.78 0.94
C THR A 3 -6.81 -15.28 0.77
N ILE A 4 -6.69 -14.79 -0.46
CA ILE A 4 -6.92 -13.38 -0.79
C ILE A 4 -8.30 -13.29 -1.45
N SER A 5 -9.13 -12.36 -1.00
CA SER A 5 -10.43 -12.07 -1.63
C SER A 5 -10.24 -11.79 -3.12
N PRO A 6 -11.03 -12.40 -4.02
CA PRO A 6 -10.91 -12.16 -5.45
C PRO A 6 -11.26 -10.70 -5.79
N PRO A 7 -10.65 -10.12 -6.83
CA PRO A 7 -11.04 -8.81 -7.31
C PRO A 7 -12.45 -8.82 -7.89
N THR A 8 -13.06 -7.65 -7.94
CA THR A 8 -14.37 -7.42 -8.57
C THR A 8 -14.22 -6.61 -9.86
N PRO A 9 -15.17 -6.70 -10.81
CA PRO A 9 -15.12 -5.91 -12.06
C PRO A 9 -15.09 -4.38 -11.84
N THR A 10 -15.49 -3.91 -10.66
CA THR A 10 -15.45 -2.49 -10.29
C THR A 10 -14.14 -2.05 -9.64
N ASP A 11 -13.21 -2.97 -9.40
CA ASP A 11 -11.93 -2.65 -8.77
C ASP A 11 -11.07 -1.77 -9.69
N THR A 12 -10.31 -0.88 -9.06
CA THR A 12 -9.39 -0.02 -9.79
C THR A 12 -8.22 -0.83 -10.35
N ARG A 13 -7.57 -0.32 -11.40
CA ARG A 13 -6.34 -0.92 -11.94
C ARG A 13 -5.27 -1.20 -10.88
N SER A 14 -5.15 -0.32 -9.89
CA SER A 14 -4.20 -0.46 -8.78
C SER A 14 -4.57 -1.62 -7.87
N THR A 15 -5.86 -1.78 -7.54
CA THR A 15 -6.37 -2.89 -6.73
C THR A 15 -6.14 -4.23 -7.44
N LEU A 16 -6.29 -4.29 -8.76
CA LEU A 16 -6.01 -5.49 -9.55
C LEU A 16 -4.52 -5.84 -9.55
N ALA A 17 -3.66 -4.84 -9.73
CA ALA A 17 -2.22 -5.01 -9.65
C ALA A 17 -1.81 -5.52 -8.25
N ASP A 18 -2.31 -4.91 -7.18
CA ASP A 18 -2.05 -5.33 -5.80
C ASP A 18 -2.49 -6.78 -5.58
N TRP A 19 -3.65 -7.17 -6.11
CA TRP A 19 -4.12 -8.55 -6.01
C TRP A 19 -3.18 -9.52 -6.72
N LEU A 20 -2.73 -9.23 -7.95
CA LEU A 20 -1.78 -10.08 -8.68
C LEU A 20 -0.42 -10.18 -7.97
N GLU A 21 0.05 -9.09 -7.38
CA GLU A 21 1.29 -9.05 -6.58
C GLU A 21 1.17 -9.91 -5.31
N LEU A 22 0.03 -9.84 -4.61
CA LEU A 22 -0.25 -10.68 -3.45
C LEU A 22 -0.37 -12.16 -3.84
N GLN A 23 -1.00 -12.47 -4.98
CA GLN A 23 -1.06 -13.83 -5.51
C GLN A 23 0.35 -14.37 -5.82
N ALA A 24 1.20 -13.55 -6.43
CA ALA A 24 2.58 -13.93 -6.69
C ALA A 24 3.36 -14.15 -5.38
N LEU A 25 3.09 -13.35 -4.34
CA LEU A 25 3.71 -13.54 -3.02
C LEU A 25 3.29 -14.84 -2.32
N LEU A 26 2.05 -15.30 -2.52
CA LEU A 26 1.54 -16.55 -1.94
C LEU A 26 1.81 -17.78 -2.83
N ASP A 27 2.09 -17.59 -4.11
CA ASP A 27 2.43 -18.69 -5.03
C ASP A 27 3.78 -19.31 -4.68
N THR A 28 3.82 -20.64 -4.65
CA THR A 28 5.03 -21.41 -4.31
C THR A 28 6.23 -21.15 -5.23
N ARG A 29 5.99 -20.69 -6.47
CA ARG A 29 7.04 -20.37 -7.44
C ARG A 29 7.18 -18.87 -7.65
N GLY A 30 6.40 -18.05 -6.97
CA GLY A 30 6.40 -16.60 -7.14
C GLY A 30 5.81 -16.15 -8.49
N ILE A 31 5.03 -16.97 -9.20
CA ILE A 31 4.65 -16.69 -10.60
C ILE A 31 3.13 -16.58 -10.74
N VAL A 32 2.70 -15.48 -11.36
CA VAL A 32 1.31 -15.24 -11.76
C VAL A 32 1.26 -14.89 -13.25
N THR A 33 0.18 -15.28 -13.92
CA THR A 33 -0.01 -15.01 -15.35
C THR A 33 -1.37 -14.37 -15.59
N ARG A 34 -1.58 -13.83 -16.79
CA ARG A 34 -2.91 -13.34 -17.21
C ARG A 34 -4.02 -14.37 -17.03
N ALA A 35 -3.72 -15.66 -17.20
CA ALA A 35 -4.69 -16.74 -16.99
C ALA A 35 -5.21 -16.80 -15.55
N THR A 36 -4.44 -16.32 -14.57
CA THR A 36 -4.88 -16.23 -13.17
C THR A 36 -6.07 -15.27 -13.02
N LEU A 37 -6.05 -14.11 -13.69
CA LEU A 37 -7.16 -13.16 -13.66
C LEU A 37 -8.35 -13.67 -14.48
N ILE A 38 -8.09 -14.27 -15.66
CA ILE A 38 -9.14 -14.87 -16.51
C ILE A 38 -9.95 -15.90 -15.72
N ASN A 39 -9.28 -16.84 -15.07
CA ASN A 39 -9.96 -17.89 -14.32
C ASN A 39 -10.83 -17.34 -13.18
N VAL A 40 -10.42 -16.22 -12.54
CA VAL A 40 -11.22 -15.60 -11.49
C VAL A 40 -12.46 -14.91 -12.05
N LEU A 41 -12.31 -14.20 -13.18
CA LEU A 41 -13.44 -13.55 -13.85
C LEU A 41 -14.45 -14.59 -14.36
N ASP A 42 -13.98 -15.72 -14.91
CA ASP A 42 -14.83 -16.82 -15.33
C ASP A 42 -15.66 -17.38 -14.17
N ILE A 43 -15.06 -17.54 -12.98
CA ILE A 43 -15.77 -18.01 -11.77
C ILE A 43 -16.81 -16.99 -11.31
N ILE A 44 -16.46 -15.70 -11.28
CA ILE A 44 -17.37 -14.63 -10.85
C ILE A 44 -18.57 -14.54 -11.79
N GLU A 45 -18.36 -14.69 -13.09
CA GLU A 45 -19.44 -14.70 -14.07
C GLU A 45 -20.30 -15.96 -13.98
N ASP A 46 -19.69 -17.14 -13.78
CA ASP A 46 -20.44 -18.39 -13.56
C ASP A 46 -21.37 -18.28 -12.34
N ASP A 47 -20.90 -17.66 -11.25
CA ASP A 47 -21.72 -17.39 -10.07
C ASP A 47 -22.80 -16.31 -10.35
N ALA A 48 -22.58 -15.43 -11.32
CA ALA A 48 -23.52 -14.38 -11.73
C ALA A 48 -24.52 -14.81 -12.81
N LYS A 49 -24.42 -16.01 -13.38
CA LYS A 49 -25.27 -16.52 -14.49
C LYS A 49 -26.79 -16.57 -14.23
N GLU A 50 -27.27 -16.16 -13.06
CA GLU A 50 -28.69 -15.90 -12.84
C GLU A 50 -29.15 -14.49 -13.31
N ALA A 51 -28.22 -13.57 -13.63
CA ALA A 51 -28.53 -12.22 -14.11
C ALA A 51 -28.12 -12.05 -15.58
N LEU A 52 -29.08 -11.79 -16.47
CA LEU A 52 -28.78 -11.36 -17.84
C LEU A 52 -27.96 -10.07 -17.80
N HIS A 53 -26.82 -10.05 -18.48
CA HIS A 53 -26.03 -8.83 -18.65
C HIS A 53 -26.72 -7.94 -19.68
N VAL A 54 -27.31 -6.84 -19.21
CA VAL A 54 -28.06 -5.90 -20.03
C VAL A 54 -27.30 -4.58 -20.10
N ASP A 55 -27.19 -4.03 -21.30
CA ASP A 55 -26.63 -2.70 -21.53
C ASP A 55 -27.50 -1.64 -20.81
N PRO A 56 -26.92 -0.81 -19.93
CA PRO A 56 -27.68 0.11 -19.09
C PRO A 56 -28.26 1.31 -19.86
N GLU A 57 -27.77 1.63 -21.06
CA GLU A 57 -28.28 2.73 -21.89
C GLU A 57 -29.37 2.26 -22.88
N THR A 58 -29.22 1.07 -23.44
CA THR A 58 -30.07 0.55 -24.52
C THR A 58 -31.06 -0.51 -24.05
N GLY A 59 -30.79 -1.18 -22.93
CA GLY A 59 -31.62 -2.27 -22.42
C GLY A 59 -31.46 -3.59 -23.21
N GLU A 60 -30.48 -3.68 -24.11
CA GLU A 60 -30.21 -4.87 -24.90
C GLU A 60 -29.33 -5.86 -24.13
N ILE A 61 -29.50 -7.16 -24.39
CA ILE A 61 -28.60 -8.19 -23.83
C ILE A 61 -27.22 -8.01 -24.47
N LEU A 62 -26.19 -7.85 -23.65
CA LEU A 62 -24.82 -7.70 -24.12
C LEU A 62 -24.37 -8.97 -24.86
N ASP A 63 -23.78 -8.78 -26.03
CA ASP A 63 -23.19 -9.87 -26.81
C ASP A 63 -21.92 -10.40 -26.12
N GLU A 64 -21.68 -11.69 -26.24
CA GLU A 64 -20.50 -12.38 -25.67
C GLU A 64 -19.20 -11.71 -26.14
N ALA A 65 -19.15 -11.26 -27.39
CA ALA A 65 -17.99 -10.55 -27.94
C ALA A 65 -17.67 -9.24 -27.20
N ILE A 66 -18.69 -8.51 -26.72
CA ILE A 66 -18.52 -7.27 -25.96
C ILE A 66 -18.01 -7.58 -24.55
N LEU A 67 -18.50 -8.67 -23.94
CA LEU A 67 -18.04 -9.15 -22.63
C LEU A 67 -16.58 -9.61 -22.69
N GLU A 68 -16.21 -10.38 -23.72
CA GLU A 68 -14.81 -10.82 -23.94
C GLU A 68 -13.86 -9.62 -24.13
N GLU A 69 -14.26 -8.60 -24.90
CA GLU A 69 -13.47 -7.40 -25.11
C GLU A 69 -13.25 -6.64 -23.78
N THR A 70 -14.32 -6.45 -23.01
CA THR A 70 -14.27 -5.81 -21.70
C THR A 70 -13.33 -6.57 -20.74
N ARG A 71 -13.40 -7.91 -20.74
CA ARG A 71 -12.52 -8.76 -19.95
C ARG A 71 -11.06 -8.60 -20.37
N SER A 72 -10.77 -8.58 -21.67
CA SER A 72 -9.43 -8.39 -22.18
C SER A 72 -8.86 -7.04 -21.75
N GLN A 73 -9.63 -5.96 -21.90
CA GLN A 73 -9.25 -4.62 -21.48
C GLN A 73 -8.95 -4.54 -19.98
N PHE A 74 -9.74 -5.23 -19.16
CA PHE A 74 -9.55 -5.30 -17.71
C PHE A 74 -8.23 -5.95 -17.33
N ILE A 75 -7.86 -7.05 -18.00
CA ILE A 75 -6.58 -7.74 -17.78
C ILE A 75 -5.41 -6.88 -18.27
N ASP A 76 -5.54 -6.26 -19.44
CA ASP A 76 -4.51 -5.37 -20.01
C ASP A 76 -4.21 -4.22 -19.05
N THR A 77 -5.26 -3.58 -18.54
CA THR A 77 -5.16 -2.47 -17.59
C THR A 77 -4.37 -2.83 -16.32
N ALA A 78 -4.55 -4.05 -15.80
CA ALA A 78 -3.80 -4.52 -14.64
C ALA A 78 -2.30 -4.72 -14.95
N PHE A 79 -1.97 -5.34 -16.09
CA PHE A 79 -0.58 -5.58 -16.49
C PHE A 79 0.15 -4.30 -16.95
N GLU A 80 -0.58 -3.32 -17.47
CA GLU A 80 -0.05 -1.98 -17.74
C GLU A 80 0.36 -1.27 -16.44
N GLU A 81 -0.48 -1.34 -15.40
CA GLU A 81 -0.15 -0.78 -14.07
C GLU A 81 1.07 -1.48 -13.45
N LEU A 82 1.17 -2.82 -13.52
CA LEU A 82 2.35 -3.57 -13.06
C LEU A 82 3.63 -3.15 -13.82
N SER A 83 3.52 -2.97 -15.14
CA SER A 83 4.64 -2.53 -15.97
C SER A 83 5.07 -1.10 -15.63
N TYR A 84 4.11 -0.22 -15.39
CA TYR A 84 4.34 1.15 -14.94
C TYR A 84 5.05 1.18 -13.58
N ARG A 85 4.60 0.38 -12.61
CA ARG A 85 5.24 0.27 -11.28
C ARG A 85 6.69 -0.20 -11.41
N GLN A 86 6.94 -1.25 -12.20
CA GLN A 86 8.30 -1.72 -12.49
C GLN A 86 9.18 -0.60 -13.06
N GLN A 87 8.66 0.17 -14.02
CA GLN A 87 9.42 1.24 -14.65
C GLN A 87 9.77 2.38 -13.68
N ILE A 88 8.83 2.79 -12.82
CA ILE A 88 9.02 3.94 -11.93
C ILE A 88 9.85 3.59 -10.70
N LEU A 89 9.67 2.38 -10.14
CA LEU A 89 10.30 1.96 -8.90
C LEU A 89 11.65 1.25 -9.12
N GLY A 90 11.91 0.74 -10.33
CA GLY A 90 13.14 0.05 -10.68
C GLY A 90 13.49 -1.05 -9.68
N ASP A 91 14.71 -1.02 -9.15
CA ASP A 91 15.23 -2.03 -8.20
C ASP A 91 14.46 -2.09 -6.87
N SER A 92 13.63 -1.08 -6.56
CA SER A 92 12.76 -1.10 -5.38
C SER A 92 11.48 -1.91 -5.60
N TYR A 93 11.13 -2.25 -6.84
CA TYR A 93 9.99 -3.09 -7.15
C TYR A 93 10.37 -4.57 -7.01
N PRO A 94 9.70 -5.35 -6.15
CA PRO A 94 10.07 -6.75 -5.92
C PRO A 94 9.49 -7.71 -6.97
N PHE A 95 8.88 -7.21 -8.04
CA PHE A 95 8.28 -8.04 -9.09
C PHE A 95 8.84 -7.70 -10.47
N GLN A 96 8.79 -8.68 -11.36
CA GLN A 96 9.17 -8.52 -12.75
C GLN A 96 8.03 -8.93 -13.67
N VAL A 97 7.60 -8.00 -14.51
CA VAL A 97 6.71 -8.24 -15.65
C VAL A 97 7.58 -8.63 -16.85
N ASP A 98 7.21 -9.70 -17.54
CA ASP A 98 7.90 -10.08 -18.77
C ASP A 98 7.68 -9.06 -19.91
N ALA A 99 8.54 -9.10 -20.93
CA ALA A 99 8.49 -8.14 -22.03
C ALA A 99 7.17 -8.15 -22.82
N GLN A 100 6.38 -9.22 -22.69
CA GLN A 100 5.10 -9.39 -23.34
C GLN A 100 3.90 -8.99 -22.47
N GLY A 101 4.11 -8.61 -21.20
CA GLY A 101 3.01 -8.25 -20.29
C GLY A 101 2.08 -9.43 -19.97
N ARG A 102 2.61 -10.64 -19.92
CA ARG A 102 1.86 -11.90 -19.74
C ARG A 102 2.11 -12.58 -18.41
N ARG A 103 3.26 -12.31 -17.79
CA ARG A 103 3.71 -12.96 -16.57
C ARG A 103 4.29 -11.95 -15.59
N LEU A 104 3.86 -12.04 -14.33
CA LEU A 104 4.46 -11.39 -13.18
C LEU A 104 5.28 -12.44 -12.41
N THR A 105 6.47 -12.08 -11.97
CA THR A 105 7.36 -12.97 -11.20
C THR A 105 7.90 -12.22 -9.99
N LEU A 106 7.79 -12.80 -8.80
CA LEU A 106 8.44 -12.30 -7.59
C LEU A 106 9.96 -12.47 -7.72
N THR A 107 10.69 -11.40 -7.44
CA THR A 107 12.16 -11.30 -7.61
C THR A 107 12.84 -10.87 -6.32
N LEU A 108 12.47 -11.53 -5.22
CA LEU A 108 13.13 -11.31 -3.94
C LEU A 108 14.44 -12.07 -3.86
N ASN A 109 15.51 -11.35 -3.52
CA ASN A 109 16.73 -11.98 -3.03
C ASN A 109 16.58 -12.21 -1.52
N GLU A 110 16.30 -13.45 -1.10
CA GLU A 110 16.11 -13.80 0.31
C GLU A 110 17.37 -13.56 1.16
N GLU A 111 18.56 -13.63 0.56
CA GLU A 111 19.83 -13.43 1.29
C GLU A 111 20.15 -11.95 1.53
N ALA A 112 19.65 -11.06 0.67
CA ALA A 112 19.91 -9.63 0.75
C ALA A 112 18.79 -8.83 0.05
N PRO A 113 17.61 -8.69 0.67
CA PRO A 113 16.53 -7.90 0.09
C PRO A 113 16.94 -6.43 0.03
N GLN A 114 16.70 -5.77 -1.10
CA GLN A 114 16.90 -4.33 -1.22
C GLN A 114 15.94 -3.61 -0.26
N PRO A 115 16.37 -2.56 0.47
CA PRO A 115 15.49 -1.86 1.41
C PRO A 115 14.19 -1.37 0.77
N GLY A 116 14.25 -0.90 -0.50
CA GLY A 116 13.08 -0.47 -1.25
C GLY A 116 12.07 -1.60 -1.50
N GLN A 117 12.54 -2.81 -1.79
CA GLN A 117 11.68 -3.99 -1.95
C GLN A 117 10.99 -4.36 -0.65
N THR A 118 11.71 -4.30 0.48
CA THR A 118 11.13 -4.53 1.80
C THR A 118 10.04 -3.51 2.13
N VAL A 119 10.30 -2.22 1.88
CA VAL A 119 9.29 -1.16 2.09
C VAL A 119 8.09 -1.34 1.17
N TYR A 120 8.31 -1.72 -0.09
CA TYR A 120 7.23 -1.99 -1.03
C TYR A 120 6.31 -3.11 -0.53
N LEU A 121 6.88 -4.26 -0.17
CA LEU A 121 6.11 -5.39 0.34
C LEU A 121 5.40 -5.06 1.66
N PHE A 122 6.06 -4.31 2.53
CA PHE A 122 5.42 -3.80 3.75
C PHE A 122 4.18 -2.96 3.41
N CYS A 123 4.28 -2.01 2.49
CA CYS A 123 3.14 -1.19 2.07
C CYS A 123 2.03 -2.04 1.42
N LEU A 124 2.37 -2.96 0.52
CA LEU A 124 1.42 -3.86 -0.14
C LEU A 124 0.64 -4.69 0.90
N LEU A 125 1.36 -5.34 1.82
CA LEU A 125 0.76 -6.16 2.88
C LEU A 125 -0.05 -5.30 3.86
N ALA A 126 0.44 -4.12 4.22
CA ALA A 126 -0.26 -3.21 5.13
C ALA A 126 -1.59 -2.73 4.53
N CYS A 127 -1.62 -2.37 3.24
CA CYS A 127 -2.86 -2.05 2.53
C CYS A 127 -3.81 -3.25 2.53
N ALA A 128 -3.33 -4.44 2.15
CA ALA A 128 -4.14 -5.64 2.07
C ALA A 128 -4.75 -6.06 3.43
N ILE A 129 -3.99 -5.92 4.53
CA ILE A 129 -4.47 -6.19 5.89
C ILE A 129 -5.54 -5.17 6.29
N ARG A 130 -5.27 -3.87 6.09
CA ARG A 130 -6.21 -2.80 6.48
C ARG A 130 -7.52 -2.82 5.71
N GLU A 131 -7.49 -3.33 4.49
CA GLU A 131 -8.69 -3.50 3.64
C GLU A 131 -9.35 -4.88 3.79
N SER A 132 -8.93 -5.68 4.79
CA SER A 132 -9.48 -7.01 5.07
C SER A 132 -9.46 -7.94 3.85
N LYS A 133 -8.43 -7.84 3.01
CA LYS A 133 -8.30 -8.67 1.78
C LYS A 133 -7.92 -10.11 2.08
N PHE A 134 -7.46 -10.41 3.29
CA PHE A 134 -7.08 -11.77 3.71
C PHE A 134 -8.23 -12.48 4.41
N GLN A 135 -8.39 -13.76 4.09
CA GLN A 135 -9.40 -14.63 4.68
C GLN A 135 -8.76 -15.81 5.42
N PRO A 136 -9.27 -16.18 6.61
CA PRO A 136 -10.30 -15.46 7.38
C PRO A 136 -9.81 -14.11 7.93
N GLU A 137 -10.73 -13.14 8.10
CA GLU A 137 -10.42 -11.72 8.42
C GLU A 137 -9.55 -11.49 9.66
N ASN A 138 -9.54 -12.42 10.63
CA ASN A 138 -8.84 -12.24 11.90
C ASN A 138 -7.47 -12.94 11.98
N VAL A 139 -6.92 -13.43 10.87
CA VAL A 139 -5.64 -14.16 10.89
C VAL A 139 -4.44 -13.25 11.23
N LEU A 140 -4.54 -11.95 10.94
CA LEU A 140 -3.41 -11.02 11.00
C LEU A 140 -3.59 -9.88 12.02
N THR A 141 -4.43 -10.07 13.03
CA THR A 141 -4.75 -9.05 14.06
C THR A 141 -3.53 -8.56 14.85
N GLN A 142 -2.49 -9.38 15.01
CA GLN A 142 -1.23 -8.93 15.60
C GLN A 142 -0.48 -8.00 14.64
N ALA A 143 -0.33 -8.39 13.37
CA ALA A 143 0.33 -7.58 12.36
C ALA A 143 -0.37 -6.23 12.17
N GLU A 144 -1.70 -6.18 12.27
CA GLU A 144 -2.48 -4.94 12.23
C GLU A 144 -2.02 -3.90 13.27
N ARG A 145 -1.69 -4.34 14.49
CA ARG A 145 -1.17 -3.46 15.55
C ARG A 145 0.24 -2.98 15.25
N GLU A 146 1.07 -3.86 14.69
CA GLU A 146 2.48 -3.60 14.39
C GLU A 146 2.65 -2.71 13.14
N ILE A 147 1.68 -2.72 12.21
CA ILE A 147 1.68 -1.87 11.01
C ILE A 147 1.80 -0.39 11.40
N ALA A 148 1.05 0.07 12.39
CA ALA A 148 1.06 1.49 12.78
C ALA A 148 2.46 1.95 13.19
N ASP A 149 3.12 1.17 14.06
CA ASP A 149 4.47 1.46 14.55
C ASP A 149 5.50 1.41 13.41
N ALA A 150 5.44 0.37 12.56
CA ALA A 150 6.33 0.23 11.42
C ALA A 150 6.14 1.32 10.35
N PHE A 151 4.89 1.75 10.13
CA PHE A 151 4.56 2.77 9.15
C PHE A 151 5.03 4.15 9.60
N GLN A 152 5.01 4.42 10.92
CA GLN A 152 5.61 5.65 11.48
C GLN A 152 7.13 5.71 11.21
N VAL A 153 7.85 4.59 11.33
CA VAL A 153 9.28 4.50 10.97
C VAL A 153 9.48 4.73 9.48
N CYS A 154 8.70 4.05 8.64
CA CYS A 154 8.78 4.21 7.18
C CYS A 154 8.53 5.66 6.75
N ALA A 155 7.51 6.31 7.28
CA ALA A 155 7.20 7.71 6.98
C ALA A 155 8.32 8.66 7.42
N CYS A 156 8.94 8.41 8.58
CA CYS A 156 10.08 9.18 9.07
C CYS A 156 11.28 9.08 8.10
N LEU A 157 11.65 7.85 7.72
CA LEU A 157 12.75 7.61 6.79
C LEU A 157 12.47 8.20 5.39
N ALA A 158 11.25 8.00 4.88
CA ALA A 158 10.83 8.51 3.59
C ALA A 158 10.85 10.05 3.55
N ALA A 159 10.33 10.71 4.59
CA ALA A 159 10.32 12.17 4.68
C ALA A 159 11.75 12.74 4.70
N GLY A 160 12.63 12.17 5.54
CA GLY A 160 14.03 12.58 5.63
C GLY A 160 14.80 12.37 4.31
N GLY A 161 14.58 11.23 3.66
CA GLY A 161 15.18 10.90 2.36
C GLY A 161 14.68 11.83 1.24
N TYR A 162 13.37 12.08 1.18
CA TYR A 162 12.75 12.96 0.18
C TYR A 162 13.29 14.40 0.27
N VAL A 163 13.35 14.95 1.49
CA VAL A 163 13.93 16.27 1.71
C VAL A 163 15.45 16.23 1.76
N ASN A 164 16.13 15.08 1.62
CA ASN A 164 17.58 14.91 1.81
C ASN A 164 18.11 15.75 2.98
N GLY A 165 17.54 15.53 4.16
CA GLY A 165 17.74 16.41 5.31
C GLY A 165 17.48 15.71 6.63
N GLU A 166 17.27 16.53 7.66
CA GLU A 166 16.98 16.04 9.00
C GLU A 166 15.50 15.73 9.19
N VAL A 167 15.22 14.80 10.08
CA VAL A 167 13.86 14.39 10.43
C VAL A 167 13.71 14.20 11.94
N SER A 168 12.49 14.39 12.42
CA SER A 168 12.04 14.09 13.77
C SER A 168 10.62 13.53 13.75
N SER A 169 10.37 12.51 14.57
CA SER A 169 9.06 11.85 14.70
C SER A 169 8.48 12.08 16.09
N PHE A 170 7.18 12.37 16.16
CA PHE A 170 6.44 12.71 17.38
C PHE A 170 5.31 11.73 17.71
N GLY A 171 4.98 10.85 16.77
CA GLY A 171 3.88 9.89 16.89
C GLY A 171 4.06 8.97 18.09
N PHE A 172 2.95 8.51 18.66
CA PHE A 172 2.91 7.70 19.86
C PHE A 172 2.73 6.21 19.50
N PRO A 173 3.54 5.28 20.06
CA PRO A 173 4.59 5.50 21.05
C PRO A 173 5.85 6.12 20.43
N ARG A 174 6.43 7.11 21.11
CA ARG A 174 7.73 7.67 20.69
C ARG A 174 8.84 6.69 21.05
N ALA A 175 9.72 6.41 20.10
CA ALA A 175 10.84 5.47 20.29
C ALA A 175 11.73 5.79 21.51
N THR A 176 11.87 7.08 21.85
CA THR A 176 12.68 7.55 22.98
C THR A 176 11.91 7.62 24.30
N GLY A 177 10.59 7.38 24.30
CA GLY A 177 9.74 7.50 25.49
C GLY A 177 9.58 8.93 26.04
N THR A 178 10.12 9.95 25.36
CA THR A 178 10.00 11.36 25.80
C THR A 178 8.54 11.83 25.72
N ASN A 179 8.17 12.89 26.44
CA ASN A 179 6.88 13.56 26.22
C ASN A 179 6.93 14.42 24.92
N PHE A 180 5.76 14.88 24.45
CA PHE A 180 5.66 15.64 23.20
C PHE A 180 6.44 16.96 23.23
N LEU A 181 6.27 17.78 24.27
CA LEU A 181 6.94 19.08 24.39
C LEU A 181 8.46 18.95 24.45
N THR A 182 8.99 17.97 25.16
CA THR A 182 10.43 17.68 25.18
C THR A 182 10.95 17.31 23.79
N ALA A 183 10.24 16.43 23.07
CA ALA A 183 10.61 16.08 21.69
C ALA A 183 10.56 17.31 20.76
N LEU A 184 9.55 18.17 20.93
CA LEU A 184 9.40 19.40 20.15
C LEU A 184 10.55 20.37 20.41
N ARG A 185 10.92 20.57 21.68
CA ARG A 185 12.09 21.39 22.08
C ARG A 185 13.39 20.85 21.47
N HIS A 186 13.63 19.54 21.53
CA HIS A 186 14.81 18.93 20.93
C HIS A 186 14.83 19.12 19.41
N THR A 187 13.67 19.03 18.76
CA THR A 187 13.54 19.22 17.31
C THR A 187 13.83 20.66 16.91
N PHE A 188 13.24 21.64 17.59
CA PHE A 188 13.46 23.06 17.29
C PHE A 188 14.88 23.51 17.62
N ALA A 189 15.52 22.91 18.64
CA ALA A 189 16.95 23.11 18.91
C ALA A 189 17.84 22.64 17.75
N ARG A 190 17.50 21.51 17.10
CA ARG A 190 18.19 21.03 15.89
C ARG A 190 17.85 21.87 14.65
N PHE A 191 16.58 22.24 14.50
CA PHE A 191 16.11 23.09 13.40
C PHE A 191 16.77 24.47 13.39
N GLY A 192 17.14 24.99 14.57
CA GLY A 192 17.88 26.24 14.71
C GLY A 192 17.04 27.51 14.57
N MET A 193 15.71 27.39 14.48
CA MET A 193 14.79 28.52 14.39
C MET A 193 13.52 28.29 15.20
N GLY A 194 13.02 29.34 15.83
CA GLY A 194 11.80 29.31 16.64
C GLY A 194 12.04 28.83 18.06
N THR A 195 11.13 29.21 18.96
CA THR A 195 11.18 28.84 20.38
C THR A 195 9.86 28.16 20.74
N VAL A 196 9.95 26.96 21.29
CA VAL A 196 8.79 26.26 21.85
C VAL A 196 8.40 26.95 23.14
N ARG A 197 7.10 27.27 23.29
CA ARG A 197 6.57 27.90 24.51
C ARG A 197 6.92 27.10 25.76
N ALA A 198 7.17 27.82 26.85
CA ALA A 198 7.29 27.23 28.17
C ALA A 198 5.94 26.69 28.65
N ASP A 199 5.95 25.78 29.62
CA ASP A 199 4.73 25.09 30.06
C ASP A 199 3.71 26.07 30.68
N ASP A 200 4.18 27.16 31.28
CA ASP A 200 3.41 28.27 31.86
C ASP A 200 2.88 29.30 30.83
N GLU A 201 3.31 29.20 29.57
CA GLU A 201 2.87 30.07 28.47
C GLU A 201 1.78 29.42 27.60
N ILE A 202 1.36 28.19 27.92
CA ILE A 202 0.30 27.46 27.23
C ILE A 202 -1.05 27.93 27.78
N PRO A 203 -1.95 28.50 26.94
CA PRO A 203 -3.24 28.98 27.42
C PRO A 203 -4.10 27.88 28.06
N ASP A 204 -4.80 28.25 29.14
CA ASP A 204 -5.78 27.39 29.79
C ASP A 204 -6.91 26.98 28.81
N GLY A 205 -7.47 25.78 29.02
CA GLY A 205 -8.57 25.25 28.22
C GLY A 205 -8.16 24.50 26.96
N LEU A 206 -6.86 24.40 26.67
CA LEU A 206 -6.35 23.52 25.61
C LEU A 206 -6.40 22.05 26.06
N PRO A 207 -6.70 21.10 25.16
CA PRO A 207 -6.69 19.68 25.49
C PRO A 207 -5.31 19.22 25.96
N THR A 208 -5.25 18.58 27.12
CA THR A 208 -4.00 18.02 27.68
C THR A 208 -3.57 16.72 27.00
N SER A 209 -4.48 16.09 26.25
CA SER A 209 -4.18 14.96 25.36
C SER A 209 -5.08 15.01 24.13
N LEU A 210 -4.53 15.39 22.98
CA LEU A 210 -5.14 15.09 21.68
C LEU A 210 -4.44 13.87 21.11
N LYS A 211 -5.20 12.83 20.75
CA LYS A 211 -4.73 11.74 19.92
C LYS A 211 -5.50 11.86 18.60
N ASP A 212 -4.82 12.21 17.52
CA ASP A 212 -5.41 12.25 16.18
C ASP A 212 -5.22 10.94 15.41
N GLY A 213 -4.46 9.99 15.99
CA GLY A 213 -4.20 8.67 15.39
C GLY A 213 -3.36 8.75 14.12
N GLY A 214 -2.76 9.91 13.85
CA GLY A 214 -1.99 10.19 12.65
C GLY A 214 -0.50 9.91 12.80
N ILE A 215 0.22 10.13 11.71
CA ILE A 215 1.68 10.07 11.68
C ILE A 215 2.22 11.49 11.86
N ASP A 216 2.91 11.72 12.97
CA ASP A 216 3.51 13.02 13.25
C ASP A 216 5.01 13.00 12.92
N VAL A 217 5.37 13.60 11.78
CA VAL A 217 6.76 13.72 11.32
C VAL A 217 7.03 15.16 10.87
N ILE A 218 8.17 15.70 11.28
CA ILE A 218 8.73 16.94 10.75
C ILE A 218 10.06 16.62 10.07
N ALA A 219 10.18 16.97 8.79
CA ALA A 219 11.41 16.84 8.04
C ALA A 219 11.81 18.19 7.45
N TRP A 220 13.11 18.50 7.45
CA TRP A 220 13.64 19.76 6.94
C TRP A 220 15.00 19.57 6.29
N ARG A 221 15.30 20.42 5.32
CA ARG A 221 16.65 20.57 4.76
C ARG A 221 17.20 21.91 5.21
N SER A 222 18.38 21.91 5.82
CA SER A 222 19.11 23.14 6.09
C SER A 222 19.44 23.80 4.77
N HIS A 223 18.97 25.03 4.58
CA HIS A 223 19.33 25.82 3.41
C HIS A 223 20.71 26.47 3.67
N PRO A 224 21.66 26.43 2.72
CA PRO A 224 22.87 27.25 2.80
C PRO A 224 22.55 28.74 2.82
#